data_AF-A0A381KLV5-F1
#
_entry.id   AF-A0A381KLV5-F1
#
_cell.length_a   1.000
_cell.length_b   1.000
_cell.length_c   1.000
_cell.angle_alpha   90.00
_cell.angle_beta   90.00
_cell.angle_gamma   90.00
#
_symmetry.space_group_name_H-M   'P 1'
#
loop_
_entity.id
_entity.type
_entity.pdbx_description
1 polymer ?
#
loop_
_entity_poly.entity_id
_entity_poly.type
_entity_poly.pdbx_seq_one_letter_code
_entity_poly.pdbx_strand_id
1 'polypeptide(L)'
;MIFSQYGDYFYLYILLLTSIPAVILGLMGKNIKYYGMLASLFMIFLIVGIDVQLKYLVIFIILEVIIVKGYEYVRRKTKNKYIYWGFLFASMLPIIINKISPVTSFGIIGFIGISYLNFRTIQMVIEIYDGAYKRS
;
A
#
# COMPACT_ATOMS: atom_id res chain seq x y z
N MET A 1 -9.92 -20.07 1.19
CA MET A 1 -9.87 -20.04 2.67
C MET A 1 -9.27 -18.70 3.04
N ILE A 2 -10.04 -17.83 3.71
CA ILE A 2 -9.61 -16.48 4.08
C ILE A 2 -9.09 -16.57 5.50
N PHE A 3 -7.81 -16.23 5.73
CA PHE A 3 -7.24 -16.21 7.08
C PHE A 3 -7.51 -14.85 7.72
N SER A 4 -8.09 -14.85 8.92
CA SER A 4 -8.27 -13.61 9.68
C SER A 4 -6.93 -13.12 10.19
N GLN A 5 -6.56 -11.90 9.80
CA GLN A 5 -5.31 -11.28 10.23
C GLN A 5 -5.28 -11.18 11.76
N TYR A 6 -4.32 -11.86 12.41
CA TYR A 6 -4.18 -11.94 13.87
C TYR A 6 -5.38 -12.56 14.65
N GLY A 7 -6.37 -13.12 13.96
CA GLY A 7 -7.55 -13.74 14.59
C GLY A 7 -7.45 -15.26 14.74
N ASP A 8 -6.56 -15.91 13.99
CA ASP A 8 -6.40 -17.36 13.97
C ASP A 8 -4.98 -17.76 14.44
N TYR A 9 -4.90 -18.74 15.34
CA TYR A 9 -3.63 -19.32 15.79
C TYR A 9 -2.83 -19.91 14.64
N PHE A 10 -3.50 -20.44 13.61
CA PHE A 10 -2.83 -20.96 12.43
C PHE A 10 -2.13 -19.86 11.63
N TYR A 11 -2.75 -18.68 11.51
CA TYR A 11 -2.13 -17.51 10.90
C TYR A 11 -0.88 -17.05 11.66
N LEU A 12 -0.95 -16.98 12.99
CA LEU A 12 0.19 -16.63 13.85
C LEU A 12 1.34 -17.62 13.68
N TYR A 13 1.04 -18.92 13.57
CA TYR A 13 2.04 -19.95 13.34
C TYR A 13 2.78 -19.76 12.01
N ILE A 14 2.05 -19.53 10.91
CA ILE A 14 2.65 -19.24 9.59
C ILE A 14 3.48 -17.95 9.63
N LEU A 15 2.98 -16.89 10.27
CA LEU A 15 3.69 -15.63 10.42
C LEU A 15 5.02 -15.83 11.15
N LEU A 16 5.01 -16.58 12.26
CA LEU A 16 6.22 -16.86 13.03
C LEU A 16 7.23 -17.65 12.21
N LEU A 17 6.78 -18.71 11.53
CA LEU A 17 7.64 -19.53 10.67
C LEU A 17 8.26 -18.73 9.52
N THR A 18 7.48 -17.83 8.91
CA THR A 18 7.94 -16.96 7.82
C THR A 18 8.88 -15.86 8.33
N SER A 19 8.74 -15.43 9.58
CA SER A 19 9.58 -14.38 10.18
C SER A 19 10.95 -14.89 10.63
N ILE A 20 11.07 -16.17 11.03
CA ILE A 20 12.35 -16.74 11.50
C ILE A 20 13.50 -16.52 10.50
N PRO A 21 13.37 -16.87 9.20
CA PRO A 21 14.47 -16.67 8.26
C PRO A 21 14.74 -15.18 7.98
N ALA A 22 13.71 -14.33 8.03
CA ALA A 22 13.90 -12.88 7.91
C ALA A 22 14.73 -12.32 9.07
N VAL A 23 14.45 -12.75 10.30
CA VAL A 23 15.20 -12.35 11.50
C VAL A 23 16.63 -12.87 11.44
N ILE A 24 16.84 -14.14 11.10
CA ILE A 24 18.18 -14.72 10.98
C ILE A 24 19.00 -13.96 9.92
N LEU A 25 18.44 -13.72 8.74
CA LEU A 25 19.11 -12.95 7.68
C LEU A 25 19.45 -11.53 8.11
N GLY A 26 18.56 -10.88 8.87
CA GLY A 26 18.79 -9.55 9.41
C GLY A 26 19.88 -9.50 10.46
N LEU A 27 19.92 -10.48 11.37
CA LEU A 27 20.99 -10.61 12.36
C LEU A 27 22.36 -10.91 11.71
N MET A 28 22.36 -11.66 10.61
CA MET A 28 23.57 -11.94 9.83
C MET A 28 24.04 -10.76 8.95
N GLY A 29 23.31 -9.63 8.96
CA GLY A 29 23.60 -8.48 8.10
C GLY A 29 23.48 -8.77 6.59
N LYS A 30 22.81 -9.86 6.22
CA LYS A 30 22.59 -10.23 4.82
C LYS A 30 21.41 -9.45 4.25
N ASN A 31 21.40 -9.27 2.93
CA ASN A 31 20.31 -8.57 2.25
C ASN A 31 18.98 -9.31 2.41
N ILE A 32 18.12 -8.81 3.31
CA ILE A 32 16.76 -9.33 3.54
C ILE A 32 15.83 -8.97 2.37
N LYS A 33 16.20 -7.99 1.54
CA LYS A 33 15.33 -7.37 0.54
C LYS A 33 14.51 -8.37 -0.29
N TYR A 34 15.14 -9.38 -0.88
CA TYR A 34 14.47 -10.36 -1.73
C TYR A 34 13.58 -11.32 -0.93
N TYR A 35 14.09 -11.84 0.19
CA TYR A 35 13.32 -12.73 1.07
C TYR A 35 12.11 -12.01 1.67
N GLY A 36 12.32 -10.81 2.23
CA GLY A 36 11.29 -9.99 2.83
C GLY A 36 10.20 -9.60 1.84
N MET A 37 10.55 -9.33 0.58
CA MET A 37 9.55 -9.04 -0.46
C MET A 37 8.69 -10.27 -0.77
N LEU A 38 9.31 -11.45 -0.95
CA LEU A 38 8.57 -12.70 -1.18
C LEU A 38 7.69 -13.08 0.01
N ALA A 39 8.23 -13.00 1.23
CA ALA A 39 7.51 -13.25 2.47
C ALA A 39 6.31 -12.30 2.63
N SER A 40 6.50 -11.01 2.39
CA SER A 40 5.42 -10.02 2.46
C SER A 40 4.34 -10.29 1.42
N LEU A 41 4.74 -10.61 0.19
CA LEU A 41 3.79 -10.92 -0.88
C LEU A 41 2.97 -12.18 -0.55
N PHE A 42 3.62 -13.21 -0.01
CA PHE A 42 2.98 -14.43 0.44
C PHE A 42 1.97 -14.15 1.58
N MET A 43 2.35 -13.35 2.58
CA MET A 43 1.45 -13.00 3.67
C MET A 43 0.26 -12.15 3.21
N ILE A 44 0.47 -11.16 2.34
CA ILE A 44 -0.62 -10.35 1.76
C ILE A 44 -1.59 -11.26 1.00
N PHE A 45 -1.07 -12.21 0.22
CA PHE A 45 -1.89 -13.15 -0.51
C PHE A 45 -2.72 -14.06 0.41
N LEU A 46 -2.17 -14.50 1.53
CA LEU A 46 -2.91 -15.30 2.52
C LEU A 46 -4.05 -14.52 3.20
N ILE A 47 -3.86 -13.22 3.45
CA ILE A 47 -4.86 -12.36 4.10
C ILE A 47 -5.96 -11.96 3.12
N VAL A 48 -5.58 -11.54 1.91
CA VAL A 48 -6.52 -10.99 0.91
C VAL A 48 -7.23 -12.09 0.13
N GLY A 49 -6.58 -13.25 -0.05
CA GLY A 49 -7.10 -14.36 -0.84
C GLY A 49 -7.14 -14.07 -2.35
N ILE A 50 -7.63 -15.02 -3.14
CA ILE A 50 -7.80 -14.91 -4.60
C ILE A 50 -9.23 -14.43 -4.92
N ASP A 51 -9.64 -13.34 -4.29
CA ASP A 51 -11.00 -12.82 -4.41
C ASP A 51 -11.04 -11.45 -5.09
N VAL A 52 -12.24 -10.87 -5.21
CA VAL A 52 -12.44 -9.53 -5.77
C VAL A 52 -11.61 -8.46 -5.02
N GLN A 53 -11.31 -8.68 -3.75
CA GLN A 53 -10.44 -7.81 -2.94
C GLN A 53 -9.01 -7.71 -3.48
N LEU A 54 -8.45 -8.79 -4.03
CA LEU A 54 -7.11 -8.76 -4.65
C LEU A 54 -7.11 -7.88 -5.90
N LYS A 55 -8.18 -7.95 -6.71
CA LYS A 55 -8.33 -7.07 -7.89
C LYS A 55 -8.37 -5.60 -7.47
N TYR A 56 -9.15 -5.26 -6.43
CA TYR A 56 -9.19 -3.90 -5.89
C TYR A 56 -7.83 -3.45 -5.34
N LEU A 57 -7.10 -4.32 -4.64
CA LEU A 57 -5.75 -4.03 -4.16
C LEU A 57 -4.79 -3.72 -5.33
N VAL A 58 -4.79 -4.55 -6.38
CA VAL A 58 -3.92 -4.34 -7.55
C VAL A 58 -4.24 -3.04 -8.27
N ILE A 59 -5.53 -2.77 -8.54
CA ILE A 59 -5.97 -1.52 -9.17
C ILE A 59 -5.58 -0.31 -8.31
N PHE A 60 -5.79 -0.39 -7.00
CA PHE A 60 -5.41 0.64 -6.05
C PHE A 60 -3.91 0.93 -6.10
N ILE A 61 -3.05 -0.10 -6.02
CA ILE A 61 -1.60 0.08 -6.09
C ILE A 61 -1.19 0.73 -7.41
N ILE A 62 -1.75 0.31 -8.54
CA ILE A 62 -1.42 0.87 -9.85
C ILE A 62 -1.79 2.37 -9.89
N LEU A 63 -2.99 2.73 -9.45
CA LEU A 63 -3.44 4.12 -9.42
C LEU A 63 -2.56 5.00 -8.52
N GLU A 64 -2.29 4.54 -7.29
CA GLU A 64 -1.45 5.29 -6.34
C GLU A 64 -0.02 5.47 -6.86
N VAL A 65 0.56 4.43 -7.48
CA VAL A 65 1.89 4.53 -8.11
C VAL A 65 1.91 5.52 -9.26
N ILE A 66 0.86 5.55 -10.09
CA ILE A 66 0.73 6.53 -11.18
C ILE A 66 0.63 7.95 -10.62
N ILE A 67 -0.16 8.17 -9.56
CA ILE A 67 -0.33 9.48 -8.92
C ILE A 67 1.01 9.96 -8.34
N VAL A 68 1.72 9.13 -7.57
CA VAL A 68 2.99 9.50 -6.94
C VAL A 68 4.08 9.75 -7.96
N LYS A 69 4.28 8.85 -8.93
CA LYS A 69 5.30 9.03 -9.97
C LYS A 69 4.96 10.19 -10.92
N GLY A 70 3.67 10.35 -11.25
CA GLY A 70 3.19 11.48 -12.03
C GLY A 70 3.47 12.80 -11.33
N TYR A 71 3.19 12.87 -10.03
CA TYR A 71 3.49 14.06 -9.22
C TYR A 71 4.99 14.34 -9.14
N GLU A 72 5.82 13.32 -8.89
CA GLU A 72 7.28 13.46 -8.89
C GLU A 72 7.79 14.04 -10.22
N TYR A 73 7.30 13.54 -11.35
CA TYR A 73 7.68 14.01 -12.67
C TYR A 73 7.27 15.48 -12.91
N VAL A 74 6.04 15.85 -12.55
CA VAL A 74 5.55 17.23 -12.72
C VAL A 74 6.26 18.18 -11.78
N ARG A 75 6.54 17.78 -10.53
CA ARG A 75 7.25 18.59 -9.54
C ARG A 75 8.67 18.96 -9.98
N ARG A 76 9.34 18.07 -10.72
CA ARG A 76 10.66 18.36 -11.32
C ARG A 76 10.59 19.50 -12.36
N LYS A 77 9.46 19.69 -13.04
CA LYS A 77 9.28 20.71 -14.08
C LYS A 77 8.67 22.01 -13.55
N THR A 78 7.77 21.92 -12.57
CA THR A 78 6.97 23.05 -12.13
C THR A 78 6.79 23.05 -10.60
N LYS A 79 7.08 24.19 -9.96
CA LYS A 79 6.91 24.36 -8.51
C LYS A 79 5.52 24.89 -8.08
N ASN A 80 4.54 24.82 -8.96
CA ASN A 80 3.23 25.42 -8.75
C ASN A 80 2.45 24.73 -7.62
N LYS A 81 1.99 25.53 -6.64
CA LYS A 81 1.17 25.07 -5.51
C LYS A 81 -0.14 24.43 -5.97
N TYR A 82 -0.81 24.95 -7.00
CA TYR A 82 -2.12 24.43 -7.42
C TYR A 82 -2.04 22.99 -7.96
N ILE A 83 -0.92 22.63 -8.60
CA ILE A 83 -0.67 21.27 -9.07
C ILE A 83 -0.54 20.32 -7.88
N TYR A 84 0.18 20.73 -6.82
CA TYR A 84 0.26 19.94 -5.59
C TYR A 84 -1.11 19.65 -4.99
N TRP A 85 -1.97 20.67 -4.85
CA TRP A 85 -3.33 20.48 -4.35
C TRP A 85 -4.15 19.51 -5.20
N GLY A 86 -4.00 19.57 -6.54
CA GLY A 86 -4.64 18.63 -7.45
C GLY A 86 -4.20 17.17 -7.25
N PHE A 87 -2.89 16.93 -7.12
CA PHE A 87 -2.35 15.58 -6.88
C PHE A 87 -2.64 15.06 -5.47
N LEU A 88 -2.61 15.94 -4.46
CA LEU A 88 -3.02 15.61 -3.10
C LEU A 88 -4.47 15.15 -3.08
N PHE A 89 -5.37 15.91 -3.71
CA PHE A 89 -6.77 15.53 -3.83
C PHE A 89 -6.95 14.23 -4.63
N ALA A 90 -6.22 14.06 -5.73
CA ALA A 90 -6.24 12.83 -6.52
C ALA A 90 -5.84 11.60 -5.70
N SER A 91 -4.82 11.72 -4.83
CA SER A 91 -4.40 10.64 -3.94
C SER A 91 -5.48 10.27 -2.91
N MET A 92 -6.41 11.17 -2.59
CA MET A 92 -7.53 10.90 -1.67
C MET A 92 -8.74 10.26 -2.37
N LEU A 93 -8.80 10.23 -3.70
CA LEU A 93 -9.95 9.69 -4.44
C LEU A 93 -10.26 8.21 -4.09
N PRO A 94 -9.29 7.30 -3.99
CA PRO A 94 -9.59 5.89 -3.75
C PRO A 94 -10.27 5.65 -2.39
N ILE A 95 -9.86 6.38 -1.34
CA ILE A 95 -10.50 6.29 -0.02
C ILE A 95 -11.89 6.93 0.00
N ILE A 96 -12.08 8.03 -0.74
CA ILE A 96 -13.40 8.68 -0.88
C ILE A 96 -14.37 7.71 -1.57
N ILE A 97 -13.95 7.08 -2.66
CA ILE A 97 -14.75 6.09 -3.38
C ILE A 97 -15.11 4.92 -2.44
N ASN A 98 -14.13 4.35 -1.74
CA ASN A 98 -14.38 3.25 -0.81
C ASN A 98 -15.36 3.65 0.34
N LYS A 99 -15.28 4.88 0.85
CA LYS A 99 -16.20 5.37 1.90
C LYS A 99 -17.63 5.62 1.39
N ILE A 100 -17.79 6.02 0.14
CA ILE A 100 -19.11 6.29 -0.46
C ILE A 100 -19.75 5.01 -1.01
N SER A 101 -18.94 4.04 -1.45
CA SER A 101 -19.38 2.76 -1.99
C SER A 101 -20.45 2.02 -1.17
N PRO A 102 -20.35 1.89 0.18
CA PRO A 102 -21.39 1.21 0.96
C PRO A 102 -22.71 1.99 1.02
N VAL A 103 -22.74 3.26 0.65
CA VAL A 103 -23.95 4.09 0.57
C VAL A 103 -24.66 3.91 -0.79
N THR A 104 -23.95 3.41 -1.80
CA THR A 104 -24.49 3.11 -3.13
C THR A 104 -24.80 1.62 -3.29
N SER A 105 -25.71 1.28 -4.19
CA SER A 105 -26.11 -0.12 -4.51
C SER A 105 -24.98 -0.97 -5.13
N PHE A 106 -23.76 -0.44 -5.26
CA PHE A 106 -22.59 -1.13 -5.83
C PHE A 106 -21.86 -2.04 -4.83
N GLY A 107 -22.26 -2.03 -3.55
CA GLY A 107 -21.64 -2.87 -2.51
C GLY A 107 -20.33 -2.29 -1.96
N ILE A 108 -19.55 -3.11 -1.25
CA ILE A 108 -18.29 -2.67 -0.63
C ILE A 108 -17.15 -2.73 -1.66
N ILE A 109 -16.74 -1.59 -2.21
CA ILE A 109 -15.57 -1.47 -3.10
C ILE A 109 -14.35 -1.12 -2.26
N GLY A 110 -13.64 -2.15 -1.79
CA GLY A 110 -12.45 -1.97 -0.97
C GLY A 110 -11.76 -3.28 -0.60
N PHE A 111 -10.64 -3.16 0.09
CA PHE A 111 -9.89 -4.27 0.65
C PHE A 111 -9.36 -3.89 2.03
N ILE A 112 -8.96 -4.89 2.83
CA ILE A 112 -8.44 -4.65 4.17
C ILE A 112 -7.14 -3.84 4.12
N GLY A 113 -7.07 -2.75 4.90
CA GLY A 113 -5.88 -1.89 4.94
C GLY A 113 -5.82 -0.78 3.88
N ILE A 114 -6.85 -0.60 3.04
CA ILE A 114 -6.92 0.49 2.05
C ILE A 114 -6.68 1.88 2.65
N SER A 115 -7.24 2.17 3.83
CA SER A 115 -7.07 3.48 4.47
C SER A 115 -5.62 3.73 4.89
N TYR A 116 -4.94 2.72 5.42
CA TYR A 116 -3.55 2.84 5.84
C TYR A 116 -2.63 3.10 4.64
N LEU A 117 -2.81 2.33 3.55
CA LEU A 117 -2.02 2.54 2.34
C LEU A 117 -2.25 3.92 1.72
N ASN A 118 -3.50 4.40 1.71
CA ASN A 118 -3.82 5.72 1.18
C ASN A 118 -3.17 6.85 2.01
N PHE A 119 -3.18 6.76 3.34
CA PHE A 119 -2.44 7.70 4.20
C PHE A 119 -0.93 7.70 3.89
N ARG A 120 -0.34 6.52 3.65
CA ARG A 120 1.07 6.43 3.25
C ARG A 120 1.32 7.11 1.91
N THR A 121 0.41 7.00 0.95
CA THR A 121 0.53 7.72 -0.32
C THR A 121 0.44 9.23 -0.15
N ILE A 122 -0.55 9.71 0.62
CA ILE A 122 -0.68 11.14 0.95
C ILE A 122 0.62 11.67 1.57
N GLN A 123 1.20 10.93 2.51
CA GLN A 123 2.49 11.27 3.12
C GLN A 123 3.61 11.37 2.08
N MET A 124 3.72 10.41 1.15
CA MET A 124 4.72 10.46 0.08
C MET A 124 4.54 11.69 -0.82
N VAL A 125 3.30 12.06 -1.16
CA VAL A 125 3.01 13.28 -1.95
C VAL A 125 3.46 14.54 -1.20
N ILE A 126 3.22 14.62 0.11
CA ILE A 126 3.70 15.72 0.96
C ILE A 126 5.23 15.76 1.02
N GLU A 127 5.90 14.62 1.23
CA GLU A 127 7.37 14.53 1.28
C GLU A 127 8.03 14.95 -0.05
N ILE A 128 7.40 14.63 -1.19
CA ILE A 128 7.83 15.09 -2.52
C ILE A 128 7.64 16.61 -2.67
N TYR A 129 6.54 17.15 -2.13
CA TYR A 129 6.29 18.60 -2.15
C TYR A 129 7.32 19.37 -1.33
N ASP A 130 7.59 18.91 -0.11
CA ASP A 130 8.55 19.52 0.83
C ASP A 130 10.01 19.33 0.39
N GLY A 131 10.27 18.46 -0.59
CA GLY A 131 11.62 18.14 -1.05
C GLY A 131 12.42 17.31 -0.04
N ALA A 132 11.76 16.76 0.99
CA ALA A 132 12.34 15.82 1.94
C ALA A 132 12.64 14.46 1.27
N TYR A 133 12.03 14.19 0.11
CA TYR A 133 12.34 13.04 -0.74
C TYR A 133 13.73 13.18 -1.39
N LYS A 134 14.78 12.98 -0.59
CA LYS A 134 16.16 12.87 -1.07
C LYS A 134 16.44 11.40 -1.34
N ARG A 135 16.63 11.08 -2.62
CA ARG A 135 17.04 9.75 -3.08
C ARG A 135 18.44 9.48 -2.50
N SER A 136 18.49 8.80 -1.36
CA SER A 136 19.70 8.15 -0.84
C SER A 136 20.16 7.04 -1.77
#